data_AF-A0A336NAC7-F1
#
_entry.id   AF-A0A336NAC7-F1
#
_cell.length_a   1.000
_cell.length_b   1.000
_cell.length_c   1.000
_cell.angle_alpha   90.00
_cell.angle_beta   90.00
_cell.angle_gamma   90.00
#
_symmetry.space_group_name_H-M   'P 1'
#
loop_
_entity.id
_entity.type
_entity.pdbx_description
1 polymer ?
#
loop_
_entity_poly.entity_id
_entity_poly.type
_entity_poly.pdbx_seq_one_letter_code
_entity_poly.pdbx_strand_id
1 'polypeptide(L)'
;MRGLSEPRADVEIYLTAENQWHPEQKYALEILGEIVQEKLRLVLREKVSGIYSVNSWFSQDPHTPQIEGKIAFSCAPNRAEELIKLTHQILDEIIENGIDETLLRKKQAEQQQYIKRQFDSLVSVAGMIEDSYWQQGNPQSVYLYQRLEQLADKPHLEALARKVLVKAARFEAILRQ
;
A
#
# COMPACT_ATOMS: atom_id res chain seq x y z
N MET A 1 -33.25 9.13 -0.70
CA MET A 1 -32.66 7.77 -0.71
C MET A 1 -32.32 7.40 0.72
N ARG A 2 -33.13 6.54 1.37
CA ARG A 2 -32.80 5.94 2.66
C ARG A 2 -32.27 4.53 2.38
N GLY A 3 -30.95 4.40 2.26
CA GLY A 3 -30.27 3.11 2.17
C GLY A 3 -29.81 2.71 3.56
N LEU A 4 -30.46 1.68 4.12
CA LEU A 4 -30.09 0.86 5.29
C LEU A 4 -28.76 1.24 5.96
N SER A 5 -28.82 2.11 6.98
CA SER A 5 -27.66 2.52 7.77
C SER A 5 -27.41 1.50 8.89
N GLU A 6 -26.71 0.41 8.58
CA GLU A 6 -25.94 -0.24 9.65
C GLU A 6 -24.92 0.80 10.16
N PRO A 7 -24.86 1.07 11.48
CA PRO A 7 -23.87 1.99 12.02
C PRO A 7 -22.47 1.55 11.59
N ARG A 8 -21.69 2.47 11.02
CA ARG A 8 -20.37 2.20 10.46
C ARG A 8 -19.41 3.33 10.80
N ALA A 9 -18.20 2.95 11.18
CA ALA A 9 -17.07 3.86 11.22
C ALA A 9 -16.16 3.58 10.03
N ASP A 10 -15.76 4.65 9.36
CA ASP A 10 -14.70 4.64 8.37
C ASP A 10 -13.44 5.17 9.02
N VAL A 11 -12.38 4.37 8.95
CA VAL A 11 -11.08 4.67 9.52
C VAL A 11 -10.11 4.85 8.39
N GLU A 12 -9.37 5.95 8.44
CA GLU A 12 -8.29 6.26 7.51
C GLU A 12 -7.03 6.60 8.30
N ILE A 13 -5.92 5.96 7.94
CA ILE A 13 -4.60 6.23 8.50
C ILE A 13 -3.72 6.64 7.33
N TYR A 14 -3.29 7.89 7.34
CA TYR A 14 -2.36 8.46 6.37
C TYR A 14 -0.94 8.25 6.84
N LEU A 15 -0.04 7.93 5.92
CA LEU A 15 1.38 7.72 6.19
C LEU A 15 2.19 8.65 5.27
N THR A 16 3.12 9.41 5.84
CA THR A 16 3.97 10.34 5.08
C THR A 16 5.41 10.23 5.54
N ALA A 17 6.35 10.17 4.58
CA ALA A 17 7.78 10.11 4.90
C ALA A 17 8.61 10.83 3.84
N GLU A 18 9.43 11.79 4.26
CA GLU A 18 10.32 12.54 3.36
C GLU A 18 11.19 11.61 2.50
N ASN A 19 11.20 11.80 1.20
CA ASN A 19 11.91 10.93 0.28
C ASN A 19 12.22 11.64 -1.04
N GLN A 20 13.41 11.40 -1.58
CA GLN A 20 13.70 11.78 -2.95
C GLN A 20 12.99 10.82 -3.90
N TRP A 21 12.17 11.37 -4.81
CA TRP A 21 11.45 10.56 -5.78
C TRP A 21 12.40 9.86 -6.73
N HIS A 22 12.16 8.56 -6.92
CA HIS A 22 12.81 7.75 -7.94
C HIS A 22 11.78 6.79 -8.57
N PRO A 23 11.75 6.68 -9.90
CA PRO A 23 10.80 5.84 -10.62
C PRO A 23 10.98 4.35 -10.28
N GLU A 24 12.21 3.93 -9.95
CA GLU A 24 12.55 2.60 -9.46
C GLU A 24 11.77 2.16 -8.21
N GLN A 25 11.27 3.09 -7.40
CA GLN A 25 10.56 2.78 -6.16
C GLN A 25 9.10 2.37 -6.39
N LYS A 26 8.54 2.59 -7.58
CA LYS A 26 7.12 2.34 -7.88
C LYS A 26 6.68 0.95 -7.44
N TYR A 27 7.35 -0.09 -7.94
CA TYR A 27 6.96 -1.48 -7.62
C TYR A 27 7.23 -1.85 -6.17
N ALA A 28 8.25 -1.27 -5.54
CA ALA A 28 8.54 -1.51 -4.14
C ALA A 28 7.42 -0.95 -3.24
N LEU A 29 6.95 0.27 -3.51
CA LEU A 29 5.85 0.90 -2.78
C LEU A 29 4.52 0.16 -3.01
N GLU A 30 4.23 -0.24 -4.25
CA GLU A 30 3.05 -1.05 -4.58
C GLU A 30 3.05 -2.39 -3.82
N ILE A 31 4.18 -3.12 -3.84
CA ILE A 31 4.31 -4.42 -3.15
C ILE A 31 4.26 -4.24 -1.62
N LEU A 32 4.87 -3.19 -1.07
CA LEU A 32 4.76 -2.89 0.36
C LEU A 32 3.30 -2.65 0.77
N GLY A 33 2.54 -1.94 -0.07
CA GLY A 33 1.10 -1.74 0.11
C GLY A 33 0.33 -3.04 0.19
N GLU A 34 0.58 -3.94 -0.76
CA GLU A 34 -0.03 -5.27 -0.81
C GLU A 34 0.35 -6.16 0.38
N ILE A 35 1.60 -6.08 0.86
CA ILE A 35 2.06 -6.81 2.05
C ILE A 35 1.32 -6.30 3.30
N VAL A 36 1.25 -4.98 3.48
CA VAL A 36 0.52 -4.36 4.61
C VAL A 36 -0.96 -4.74 4.55
N GLN A 37 -1.58 -4.61 3.37
CA GLN A 37 -2.98 -4.98 3.15
C GLN A 37 -3.24 -6.46 3.49
N GLU A 38 -2.38 -7.38 3.05
CA GLU A 38 -2.52 -8.82 3.34
C GLU A 38 -2.44 -9.09 4.85
N LYS A 39 -1.46 -8.49 5.54
CA LYS A 39 -1.27 -8.66 6.99
C LYS A 39 -2.48 -8.12 7.77
N LEU A 40 -2.96 -6.92 7.42
CA LEU A 40 -4.16 -6.35 8.01
C LEU A 40 -5.38 -7.22 7.73
N ARG A 41 -5.54 -7.70 6.50
CA ARG A 41 -6.67 -8.55 6.12
C ARG A 41 -6.73 -9.85 6.94
N LEU A 42 -5.60 -10.50 7.18
CA LEU A 42 -5.54 -11.73 7.98
C LEU A 42 -5.91 -11.45 9.44
N VAL A 43 -5.21 -10.51 10.07
CA VAL A 43 -5.37 -10.26 11.51
C VAL A 43 -6.73 -9.62 11.82
N LEU A 44 -7.14 -8.63 11.03
CA LEU A 44 -8.37 -7.90 11.31
C LEU A 44 -9.62 -8.72 10.97
N ARG A 45 -9.60 -9.63 9.96
CA ARG A 45 -10.74 -10.55 9.73
C ARG A 45 -10.85 -11.62 10.80
N GLU A 46 -9.74 -12.17 11.27
CA GLU A 46 -9.75 -13.17 12.34
C GLU A 46 -10.30 -12.61 13.66
N LYS A 47 -10.00 -11.33 13.96
CA LYS A 47 -10.48 -10.65 15.17
C LYS A 47 -11.89 -10.06 15.03
N VAL A 48 -12.44 -10.00 13.81
CA VAL A 48 -13.74 -9.38 13.53
C VAL A 48 -14.53 -10.16 12.48
N SER A 49 -15.60 -10.82 12.90
CA SER A 49 -16.78 -11.01 12.06
C SER A 49 -17.42 -9.63 11.80
N GLY A 50 -16.88 -8.81 10.90
CA GLY A 50 -17.41 -7.45 10.69
C GLY A 50 -16.51 -6.41 10.01
N ILE A 51 -15.36 -6.80 9.44
CA ILE A 51 -14.63 -5.91 8.52
C ILE A 51 -15.05 -6.22 7.09
N TYR A 52 -15.72 -5.25 6.47
CA TYR A 52 -16.23 -5.36 5.12
C TYR A 52 -15.12 -5.15 4.07
N SER A 53 -14.17 -4.25 4.35
CA SER A 53 -13.06 -3.92 3.45
C SER A 53 -11.84 -3.41 4.23
N VAL A 54 -10.64 -3.78 3.78
CA VAL A 54 -9.37 -3.15 4.17
C VAL A 54 -8.54 -2.93 2.92
N ASN A 55 -8.03 -1.71 2.76
CA ASN A 55 -7.16 -1.34 1.64
C ASN A 55 -5.91 -0.65 2.18
N SER A 56 -4.77 -0.88 1.53
CA SER A 56 -3.53 -0.16 1.80
C SER A 56 -2.81 0.12 0.50
N TRP A 57 -2.30 1.34 0.34
CA TRP A 57 -1.45 1.70 -0.79
C TRP A 57 -0.37 2.68 -0.36
N PHE A 58 0.74 2.65 -1.09
CA PHE A 58 1.83 3.60 -0.98
C PHE A 58 2.27 4.02 -2.37
N SER A 59 2.62 5.29 -2.52
CA SER A 59 3.08 5.87 -3.78
C SER A 59 3.93 7.11 -3.49
N GLN A 60 4.58 7.64 -4.51
CA GLN A 60 5.17 8.97 -4.43
C GLN A 60 4.91 9.72 -5.73
N ASP A 61 4.36 10.93 -5.60
CA ASP A 61 4.23 11.87 -6.72
C ASP A 61 5.61 12.52 -7.01
N PRO A 62 6.06 12.57 -8.28
CA PRO A 62 7.35 13.16 -8.66
C PRO A 62 7.55 14.61 -8.24
N HIS A 63 6.47 15.36 -8.01
CA HIS A 63 6.48 16.75 -7.62
C HIS A 63 6.42 16.96 -6.10
N THR A 64 6.39 15.86 -5.32
CA THR A 64 6.33 15.90 -3.85
C THR A 64 7.61 15.36 -3.21
N PRO A 65 8.08 15.97 -2.10
CA PRO A 65 9.32 15.56 -1.43
C PRO A 65 9.10 14.38 -0.45
N GLN A 66 8.03 13.60 -0.60
CA GLN A 66 7.61 12.61 0.39
C GLN A 66 6.89 11.43 -0.24
N ILE A 67 7.12 10.23 0.28
CA ILE A 67 6.25 9.08 0.06
C ILE A 67 4.93 9.34 0.79
N GLU A 68 3.83 8.96 0.15
CA GLU A 68 2.49 9.02 0.70
C GLU A 68 1.89 7.61 0.74
N GLY A 69 1.13 7.34 1.79
CA GLY A 69 0.39 6.10 1.93
C GLY A 69 -0.91 6.32 2.65
N LYS A 70 -1.83 5.39 2.44
CA LYS A 70 -3.08 5.36 3.18
C LYS A 70 -3.52 3.93 3.43
N ILE A 71 -3.97 3.71 4.64
CA ILE A 71 -4.67 2.50 5.07
C ILE A 71 -6.11 2.93 5.35
N ALA A 72 -7.07 2.22 4.77
CA ALA A 72 -8.48 2.50 4.95
C ALA A 72 -9.26 1.23 5.23
N PHE A 73 -10.10 1.24 6.27
CA PHE A 73 -10.99 0.13 6.56
C PHE A 73 -12.30 0.61 7.21
N SER A 74 -13.28 -0.28 7.18
CA SER A 74 -14.62 -0.01 7.69
C SER A 74 -15.04 -1.06 8.69
N CYS A 75 -15.64 -0.61 9.79
CA CYS A 75 -15.97 -1.46 10.92
C CYS A 75 -17.19 -0.95 11.71
N ALA A 76 -17.64 -1.75 12.67
CA ALA A 76 -18.64 -1.31 13.64
C ALA A 76 -18.09 -0.13 14.50
N PRO A 77 -18.86 0.95 14.75
CA PRO A 77 -18.38 2.14 15.44
C PRO A 77 -17.75 1.89 16.82
N ASN A 78 -18.28 0.93 17.58
CA ASN A 78 -17.78 0.55 18.90
C ASN A 78 -16.43 -0.19 18.87
N ARG A 79 -15.96 -0.63 17.70
CA ARG A 79 -14.68 -1.34 17.53
C ARG A 79 -13.60 -0.51 16.87
N ALA A 80 -13.90 0.71 16.40
CA ALA A 80 -12.96 1.53 15.66
C ALA A 80 -11.62 1.71 16.41
N GLU A 81 -11.67 2.07 17.70
CA GLU A 81 -10.48 2.28 18.52
C GLU A 81 -9.64 1.02 18.72
N GLU A 82 -10.28 -0.14 18.92
CA GLU A 82 -9.62 -1.44 19.03
C GLU A 82 -8.86 -1.77 17.74
N LEU A 83 -9.49 -1.58 16.58
CA LEU A 83 -8.93 -1.94 15.29
C LEU A 83 -7.87 -0.97 14.80
N ILE A 84 -7.97 0.31 15.17
CA ILE A 84 -6.89 1.29 14.98
C ILE A 84 -5.65 0.85 15.75
N LYS A 85 -5.81 0.53 17.04
CA LYS A 85 -4.69 0.04 17.87
C LYS A 85 -4.05 -1.21 17.28
N LEU A 86 -4.86 -2.17 16.84
CA LEU A 86 -4.39 -3.40 16.20
C LEU A 86 -3.68 -3.13 14.87
N THR A 87 -4.18 -2.17 14.08
CA THR A 87 -3.52 -1.72 12.85
C THR A 87 -2.13 -1.17 13.15
N HIS A 88 -1.98 -0.31 14.16
CA HIS A 88 -0.67 0.20 14.57
C HIS A 88 0.28 -0.90 15.04
N GLN A 89 -0.22 -1.88 15.80
CA GLN A 89 0.57 -3.02 16.22
C GLN A 89 1.09 -3.82 15.03
N ILE A 90 0.26 -4.08 14.03
CA ILE A 90 0.67 -4.79 12.81
C ILE A 90 1.75 -4.02 12.05
N LEU A 91 1.64 -2.69 11.96
CA LEU A 91 2.67 -1.86 11.33
C LEU A 91 4.01 -1.90 12.11
N ASP A 92 3.95 -1.85 13.45
CA ASP A 92 5.13 -2.01 14.30
C ASP A 92 5.76 -3.41 14.13
N GLU A 93 4.94 -4.47 14.09
CA GLU A 93 5.40 -5.85 13.89
C GLU A 93 6.08 -6.07 12.52
N ILE A 94 5.62 -5.41 11.45
CA ILE A 94 6.29 -5.47 10.14
C ILE A 94 7.70 -4.87 10.22
N ILE A 95 7.87 -3.78 10.96
CA ILE A 95 9.17 -3.14 11.18
C ILE A 95 10.08 -4.06 12.01
N GLU A 96 9.56 -4.60 13.10
CA GLU A 96 10.32 -5.38 14.09
C GLU A 96 10.70 -6.77 13.57
N ASN A 97 9.74 -7.50 13.01
CA ASN A 97 9.92 -8.90 12.58
C ASN A 97 10.43 -9.01 11.14
N GLY A 98 10.35 -7.92 10.37
CA GLY A 98 10.66 -7.90 8.94
C GLY A 98 9.57 -8.57 8.10
N ILE A 99 9.86 -8.68 6.81
CA ILE A 99 8.90 -9.21 5.83
C ILE A 99 9.11 -10.71 5.67
N ASP A 100 8.03 -11.48 5.81
CA ASP A 100 8.04 -12.92 5.52
C ASP A 100 8.38 -13.17 4.05
N GLU A 101 9.33 -14.06 3.80
CA GLU A 101 9.86 -14.30 2.46
C GLU A 101 8.85 -15.00 1.56
N THR A 102 8.00 -15.87 2.13
CA THR A 102 6.95 -16.56 1.36
C THR A 102 5.89 -15.56 0.91
N LEU A 103 5.48 -14.65 1.79
CA LEU A 103 4.56 -13.57 1.47
C LEU A 103 5.15 -12.62 0.42
N LEU A 104 6.42 -12.25 0.55
CA LEU A 104 7.10 -11.41 -0.45
C LEU A 104 7.05 -12.05 -1.84
N ARG A 105 7.50 -13.31 -1.96
CA ARG A 105 7.51 -14.02 -3.25
C ARG A 105 6.10 -14.14 -3.83
N LYS A 106 5.10 -14.39 -2.98
CA LYS A 106 3.68 -14.40 -3.39
C LYS A 106 3.28 -13.05 -3.98
N LYS A 107 3.57 -11.94 -3.30
CA LYS A 107 3.19 -10.59 -3.76
C LYS A 107 3.97 -10.14 -5.01
N GLN A 108 5.23 -10.51 -5.15
CA GLN A 108 6.00 -10.30 -6.38
C GLN A 108 5.35 -11.04 -7.56
N ALA A 109 4.97 -12.31 -7.38
CA ALA A 109 4.32 -13.10 -8.43
C ALA A 109 2.92 -12.53 -8.81
N GLU A 110 2.12 -12.12 -7.82
CA GLU A 110 0.84 -11.43 -8.06
C GLU A 110 1.04 -10.14 -8.87
N GLN A 111 2.05 -9.34 -8.52
CA GLN A 111 2.36 -8.09 -9.23
C GLN A 111 2.86 -8.34 -10.66
N GLN A 112 3.70 -9.34 -10.89
CA GLN A 112 4.12 -9.74 -12.24
C GLN A 112 2.93 -10.14 -13.11
N GLN A 113 1.99 -10.92 -12.56
CA GLN A 113 0.76 -11.28 -13.28
C GLN A 113 -0.13 -10.07 -13.56
N TYR A 114 -0.24 -9.14 -12.62
CA TYR A 114 -0.98 -7.90 -12.81
C TYR A 114 -0.38 -7.06 -13.95
N ILE A 115 0.94 -6.87 -13.94
CA ILE A 115 1.65 -6.14 -15.00
C ILE A 115 1.43 -6.81 -16.35
N LYS A 116 1.58 -8.15 -16.45
CA LYS A 116 1.34 -8.86 -17.70
C LYS A 116 -0.05 -8.57 -18.28
N ARG A 117 -1.10 -8.59 -17.44
CA ARG A 117 -2.47 -8.26 -17.86
C ARG A 117 -2.62 -6.82 -18.33
N GLN A 118 -1.88 -5.88 -17.74
CA GLN A 118 -1.88 -4.50 -18.21
C GLN A 118 -1.27 -4.39 -19.63
N PHE A 119 -0.20 -5.14 -19.91
CA PHE A 119 0.42 -5.17 -21.24
C PHE A 119 -0.45 -5.82 -22.33
N ASP A 120 -1.50 -6.57 -21.97
CA ASP A 120 -2.47 -7.10 -22.94
C ASP A 120 -3.42 -6.02 -23.50
N SER A 121 -3.36 -4.78 -22.98
CA SER A 121 -4.21 -3.66 -23.39
C SER A 121 -3.40 -2.50 -23.95
N LEU A 122 -3.61 -2.17 -25.23
CA LEU A 122 -2.95 -1.01 -25.88
C LEU A 122 -3.24 0.31 -25.17
N VAL A 123 -4.44 0.47 -24.59
CA VAL A 123 -4.80 1.67 -23.81
C VAL A 123 -3.97 1.74 -22.53
N SER A 124 -3.76 0.61 -21.85
CA SER A 124 -2.95 0.58 -20.63
C SER A 124 -1.47 0.84 -20.95
N VAL A 125 -0.96 0.25 -22.04
CA VAL A 125 0.42 0.50 -22.51
C VAL A 125 0.61 1.97 -22.89
N ALA A 126 -0.35 2.59 -23.58
CA ALA A 126 -0.31 4.01 -23.91
C ALA A 126 -0.26 4.88 -22.64
N GLY A 127 -1.09 4.57 -21.63
CA GLY A 127 -1.05 5.24 -20.33
C GLY A 127 0.30 5.10 -19.62
N MET A 128 0.91 3.92 -19.63
CA MET A 128 2.24 3.73 -19.04
C MET A 128 3.34 4.56 -19.72
N ILE A 129 3.28 4.65 -21.06
CA ILE A 129 4.22 5.48 -21.83
C ILE A 129 4.01 6.95 -21.48
N GLU A 130 2.75 7.40 -21.46
CA GLU A 130 2.39 8.77 -21.10
C GLU A 130 2.88 9.13 -19.69
N ASP A 131 2.58 8.29 -18.70
CA ASP A 131 3.06 8.45 -17.31
C ASP A 131 4.58 8.53 -17.26
N SER A 132 5.29 7.69 -18.02
CA SER A 132 6.75 7.72 -18.07
C SER A 132 7.27 9.07 -18.59
N TYR A 133 6.66 9.62 -19.64
CA TYR A 133 7.02 10.94 -20.15
C TYR A 133 6.69 12.07 -19.18
N TRP A 134 5.54 12.01 -18.50
CA TRP A 134 5.20 12.99 -17.47
C TRP A 134 6.20 12.98 -16.31
N GLN A 135 6.65 11.80 -15.90
CA GLN A 135 7.54 11.62 -14.75
C GLN A 135 9.02 11.90 -15.05
N GLN A 136 9.52 11.47 -16.22
CA GLN A 136 10.95 11.52 -16.54
C GLN A 136 11.29 12.26 -17.86
N GLY A 137 10.29 12.68 -18.64
CA GLY A 137 10.50 13.22 -19.99
C GLY A 137 10.94 12.17 -21.01
N ASN A 138 10.85 10.88 -20.71
CA ASN A 138 11.26 9.78 -21.59
C ASN A 138 10.46 8.49 -21.28
N PRO A 139 10.44 7.46 -22.15
CA PRO A 139 9.62 6.26 -21.97
C PRO A 139 10.26 5.15 -21.13
N GLN A 140 11.41 5.38 -20.48
CA GLN A 140 12.18 4.30 -19.85
C GLN A 140 11.50 3.68 -18.62
N SER A 141 10.61 4.39 -17.91
CA SER A 141 9.87 3.82 -16.76
C SER A 141 9.05 2.60 -17.17
N VAL A 142 8.62 2.52 -18.43
CA VAL A 142 7.80 1.40 -18.93
C VAL A 142 8.53 0.07 -18.81
N TYR A 143 9.87 0.05 -18.78
CA TYR A 143 10.67 -1.18 -18.69
C TYR A 143 11.03 -1.60 -17.27
N LEU A 144 10.65 -0.82 -16.25
CA LEU A 144 11.00 -1.12 -14.86
C LEU A 144 10.48 -2.48 -14.38
N TYR A 145 9.38 -2.98 -14.97
CA TYR A 145 8.82 -4.29 -14.61
C TYR A 145 9.81 -5.43 -14.81
N GLN A 146 10.76 -5.29 -15.74
CA GLN A 146 11.79 -6.30 -16.00
C GLN A 146 12.73 -6.48 -14.81
N ARG A 147 12.82 -5.46 -13.94
CA ARG A 147 13.65 -5.46 -12.73
C ARG A 147 12.81 -5.60 -11.45
N LEU A 148 11.52 -5.96 -11.54
CA LEU A 148 10.61 -5.97 -10.39
C LEU A 148 11.17 -6.66 -9.15
N GLU A 149 11.76 -7.86 -9.31
CA GLU A 149 12.30 -8.63 -8.19
C GLU A 149 13.52 -7.96 -7.54
N GLN A 150 14.32 -7.24 -8.32
CA GLN A 150 15.48 -6.48 -7.84
C GLN A 150 15.04 -5.18 -7.17
N LEU A 151 14.06 -4.50 -7.76
CA LEU A 151 13.51 -3.23 -7.25
C LEU A 151 12.71 -3.42 -5.98
N ALA A 152 12.05 -4.57 -5.81
CA ALA A 152 11.25 -4.92 -4.64
C ALA A 152 11.83 -6.13 -3.90
N ASP A 153 13.14 -6.14 -3.70
CA ASP A 153 13.79 -7.16 -2.88
C ASP A 153 13.51 -6.95 -1.38
N LYS A 154 13.80 -7.97 -0.57
CA LYS A 154 13.49 -7.95 0.86
C LYS A 154 14.23 -6.80 1.60
N PRO A 155 15.56 -6.61 1.46
CA PRO A 155 16.25 -5.51 2.12
C PRO A 155 15.68 -4.13 1.77
N HIS A 156 15.35 -3.90 0.49
CA HIS A 156 14.80 -2.62 0.05
C HIS A 156 13.39 -2.37 0.62
N LEU A 157 12.51 -3.37 0.57
CA LEU A 157 11.17 -3.25 1.14
C LEU A 157 11.20 -3.06 2.66
N GLU A 158 12.09 -3.74 3.38
CA GLU A 158 12.24 -3.53 4.82
C GLU A 158 12.79 -2.13 5.15
N ALA A 159 13.69 -1.59 4.33
CA ALA A 159 14.15 -0.21 4.47
C ALA A 159 13.01 0.80 4.25
N LEU A 160 12.18 0.59 3.23
CA LEU A 160 10.97 1.40 3.01
C LEU A 160 9.96 1.26 4.15
N ALA A 161 9.76 0.04 4.67
CA ALA A 161 8.88 -0.20 5.81
C ALA A 161 9.34 0.55 7.06
N ARG A 162 10.64 0.48 7.40
CA ARG A 162 11.25 1.25 8.50
C ARG A 162 11.17 2.75 8.31
N LYS A 163 10.93 3.23 7.10
CA LYS A 163 10.82 4.65 6.78
C LYS A 163 9.38 5.15 6.83
N VAL A 164 8.46 4.43 6.18
CA VAL A 164 7.09 4.88 5.94
C VAL A 164 6.13 4.41 7.02
N LEU A 165 6.40 3.27 7.66
CA LEU A 165 5.47 2.69 8.62
C LEU A 165 5.70 3.19 10.06
N VAL A 166 6.74 3.96 10.37
CA VAL A 166 7.06 4.38 11.76
C VAL A 166 5.98 5.25 12.37
N LYS A 167 5.85 5.25 13.70
CA LYS A 167 4.82 6.04 14.42
C LYS A 167 4.79 7.51 14.04
N ALA A 168 5.95 8.14 13.89
CA ALA A 168 6.06 9.56 13.53
C ALA A 168 5.54 9.88 12.12
N ALA A 169 5.42 8.88 11.24
CA ALA A 169 4.92 9.03 9.88
C ALA A 169 3.39 8.93 9.79
N ARG A 170 2.70 8.53 10.88
CA ARG A 170 1.27 8.17 10.87
C ARG A 170 0.40 9.35 11.30
N PHE A 171 -0.69 9.57 10.56
CA PHE A 171 -1.75 10.51 10.90
C PHE A 171 -3.12 9.82 10.79
N GLU A 172 -3.90 9.86 11.85
CA GLU A 172 -5.19 9.16 11.93
C GLU A 172 -6.37 10.13 11.67
N ALA A 173 -7.33 9.70 10.85
CA ALA A 173 -8.61 10.36 10.63
C ALA A 173 -9.75 9.34 10.78
N ILE A 174 -10.74 9.66 11.61
CA ILE A 174 -11.87 8.76 11.90
C ILE A 174 -13.18 9.49 11.59
N LEU A 175 -13.96 8.92 10.67
CA LEU A 175 -15.33 9.37 10.38
C LEU A 175 -16.32 8.39 10.99
N ARG A 176 -17.12 8.85 11.95
CA ARG A 176 -18.18 8.06 12.60
C ARG A 176 -19.52 8.50 12.02
N GLN A 177 -20.27 7.58 11.42
CA GLN A 177 -21.62 7.80 10.87
C GLN A 177 -22.69 7.07 11.69
#